data_AF-A0A0N4UR31-F1
#
_entry.id   AF-A0A0N4UR31-F1
#
_cell.length_a   1.000
_cell.length_b   1.000
_cell.length_c   1.000
_cell.angle_alpha   90.00
_cell.angle_beta   90.00
_cell.angle_gamma   90.00
#
_symmetry.space_group_name_H-M   'P 1'
#
loop_
_entity.id
_entity.type
_entity.pdbx_description
1 polymer ?
#
loop_
_entity_poly.entity_id
_entity_poly.type
_entity_poly.pdbx_seq_one_letter_code
_entity_poly.pdbx_strand_id
1 'polypeptide(L)'
;MSSFTFSAHRSKKATYCAIEPDFTILSKKNACVETIITMRDMRRMISIENIQKDSVVFLTWSDLHKAFKLFSVSPMLYFVKESSLRRIGIVLENTDSRPNCLIAVVASMECCQIRKSSNRSGYGLAMGERFYRVEVDFTY
;
A
#
# COMPACT_ATOMS: atom_id res chain seq x y z
N MET A 1 51.59 11.90 6.74
CA MET A 1 51.10 10.62 6.19
C MET A 1 50.05 10.09 7.15
N SER A 2 48.80 10.10 6.70
CA SER A 2 47.63 9.58 7.41
C SER A 2 47.59 8.05 7.34
N SER A 3 47.26 7.41 8.45
CA SER A 3 47.01 5.98 8.51
C SER A 3 45.66 5.77 9.19
N PHE A 4 44.65 5.41 8.40
CA PHE A 4 43.40 4.86 8.91
C PHE A 4 43.47 3.35 8.74
N THR A 5 43.22 2.63 9.83
CA THR A 5 43.07 1.17 9.82
C THR A 5 41.60 0.87 10.12
N PHE A 6 40.89 0.28 9.17
CA PHE A 6 39.51 -0.17 9.36
C PHE A 6 39.51 -1.70 9.46
N SER A 7 39.10 -2.22 10.61
CA SER A 7 38.90 -3.65 10.86
C SER A 7 37.45 -4.00 10.57
N ALA A 8 37.19 -4.83 9.57
CA ALA A 8 35.88 -5.38 9.29
C ALA A 8 35.69 -6.69 10.06
N HIS A 9 35.06 -6.62 11.24
CA HIS A 9 34.64 -7.79 12.00
C HIS A 9 33.14 -8.04 11.82
N ARG A 10 32.84 -9.18 11.18
CA ARG A 10 31.73 -10.14 11.37
C ARG A 10 30.29 -9.66 11.62
N SER A 11 29.38 -10.43 11.00
CA SER A 11 27.95 -10.62 11.32
C SER A 11 27.03 -9.66 10.56
N LYS A 12 26.00 -10.11 9.83
CA LYS A 12 25.00 -11.12 10.18
C LYS A 12 24.46 -11.79 8.91
N LYS A 13 24.29 -13.12 8.95
CA LYS A 13 23.34 -13.83 8.07
C LYS A 13 21.96 -13.20 8.29
N ALA A 14 21.30 -12.80 7.22
CA ALA A 14 19.90 -12.41 7.27
C ALA A 14 19.06 -13.64 7.61
N THR A 15 18.66 -13.75 8.87
CA THR A 15 17.61 -14.68 9.29
C THR A 15 16.30 -14.10 8.79
N TYR A 16 15.74 -14.69 7.73
CA TYR A 16 14.34 -14.47 7.39
C TYR A 16 13.51 -15.06 8.54
N CYS A 17 12.89 -14.20 9.34
CA CYS A 17 11.80 -14.64 10.21
C CYS A 17 10.63 -15.01 9.28
N ALA A 18 10.48 -16.30 8.99
CA ALA A 18 9.22 -16.84 8.52
C ALA A 18 8.19 -16.58 9.63
N ILE A 19 7.38 -15.54 9.46
CA ILE A 19 6.13 -15.44 10.19
C ILE A 19 5.22 -16.44 9.49
N GLU A 20 5.18 -17.68 9.99
CA GLU A 20 4.06 -18.57 9.67
C GLU A 20 2.80 -17.84 10.13
N PRO A 21 1.85 -17.54 9.24
CA PRO A 21 0.63 -16.92 9.68
C PRO A 21 -0.16 -17.99 10.42
N ASP A 22 -0.16 -17.91 11.74
CA ASP A 22 -1.10 -18.65 12.58
C ASP A 22 -2.50 -18.04 12.33
N PHE A 23 -3.10 -18.42 11.20
CA PHE A 23 -4.53 -18.24 10.95
C PHE A 23 -5.29 -19.32 11.73
N THR A 24 -5.04 -19.42 13.03
CA THR A 24 -5.95 -20.13 13.92
C THR A 24 -7.29 -19.42 13.76
N ILE A 25 -8.25 -20.15 13.16
CA ILE A 25 -9.63 -19.76 12.94
C ILE A 25 -10.03 -18.84 14.09
N LEU A 26 -10.33 -17.57 13.77
CA LEU A 26 -10.92 -16.62 14.71
C LEU A 26 -12.05 -17.37 15.40
N SER A 27 -11.76 -17.85 16.62
CA SER A 27 -12.70 -18.59 17.45
C SER A 27 -13.97 -17.77 17.43
N LYS A 28 -15.06 -18.38 16.94
CA LYS A 28 -16.39 -17.75 16.91
C LYS A 28 -16.74 -17.38 18.35
N LYS A 29 -16.38 -16.17 18.77
CA LYS A 29 -16.74 -15.65 20.06
C LYS A 29 -18.25 -15.47 20.05
N ASN A 30 -18.92 -15.90 21.12
CA ASN A 30 -20.35 -15.65 21.31
C ASN A 30 -20.64 -14.18 21.02
N ALA A 31 -21.82 -13.87 20.46
CA ALA A 31 -22.22 -12.54 19.98
C ALA A 31 -22.06 -11.40 21.02
N CYS A 32 -21.78 -11.74 22.28
CA CYS A 32 -21.42 -10.83 23.36
C CYS A 32 -19.92 -10.91 23.69
N VAL A 33 -19.04 -10.71 22.70
CA VAL A 33 -17.65 -10.34 22.98
C VAL A 33 -17.31 -9.11 22.17
N GLU A 34 -17.29 -7.97 22.83
CA GLU A 34 -16.76 -6.74 22.28
C GLU A 34 -15.24 -6.84 22.23
N THR A 35 -14.66 -6.53 21.07
CA THR A 35 -13.22 -6.35 20.96
C THR A 35 -12.92 -4.91 21.34
N ILE A 36 -12.32 -4.69 22.51
CA ILE A 36 -11.84 -3.38 22.92
C ILE A 36 -10.58 -3.07 22.10
N ILE A 37 -10.73 -2.23 21.08
CA ILE A 37 -9.61 -1.74 20.27
C ILE A 37 -9.19 -0.41 20.85
N THR A 38 -7.95 -0.30 21.32
CA THR A 38 -7.46 0.99 21.79
C THR A 38 -7.25 1.93 20.61
N MET A 39 -7.34 3.24 20.83
CA MET A 39 -7.01 4.23 19.78
C MET A 39 -5.59 4.05 19.22
N ARG A 40 -4.66 3.50 20.02
CA ARG A 40 -3.31 3.16 19.57
C ARG A 40 -3.32 2.00 18.58
N ASP A 41 -4.15 0.99 18.82
CA ASP A 41 -4.28 -0.16 17.94
C ASP A 41 -5.00 0.21 16.65
N MET A 42 -6.01 1.09 16.71
CA MET A 42 -6.70 1.61 15.51
C MET A 42 -5.73 2.28 14.52
N ARG A 43 -4.69 2.96 15.00
CA ARG A 43 -3.66 3.58 14.13
C ARG A 43 -2.81 2.57 13.35
N ARG A 44 -2.87 1.29 13.71
CA ARG A 44 -2.16 0.19 13.03
C ARG A 44 -3.08 -0.63 12.14
N MET A 45 -4.39 -0.35 12.14
CA MET A 45 -5.36 -1.07 11.33
C MET A 45 -5.35 -0.56 9.89
N ILE A 46 -5.43 -1.49 8.94
CA ILE A 46 -5.56 -1.18 7.52
C ILE A 46 -7.04 -0.95 7.20
N SER A 47 -7.37 0.22 6.67
CA SER A 47 -8.70 0.55 6.17
C SER A 47 -8.93 -0.10 4.81
N ILE A 48 -9.95 -0.96 4.72
CA ILE A 48 -10.40 -1.58 3.45
C ILE A 48 -11.72 -0.99 2.96
N GLU A 49 -12.44 -0.28 3.82
CA GLU A 49 -13.70 0.42 3.57
C GLU A 49 -13.62 1.83 4.18
N ASN A 50 -14.48 2.75 3.73
CA ASN A 50 -14.54 4.13 4.23
C ASN A 50 -13.16 4.80 4.28
N ILE A 51 -12.33 4.53 3.28
CA ILE A 51 -10.97 5.06 3.16
C ILE A 51 -11.07 6.58 3.09
N GLN A 52 -10.30 7.26 3.93
CA GLN A 52 -10.26 8.71 4.05
C GLN A 52 -8.80 9.18 4.17
N LYS A 53 -8.60 10.49 4.21
CA LYS A 53 -7.30 11.06 4.60
C LYS A 53 -6.84 10.47 5.94
N ASP A 54 -5.54 10.24 6.05
CA ASP A 54 -4.85 9.65 7.21
C ASP A 54 -5.18 8.16 7.48
N SER A 55 -5.97 7.51 6.61
CA SER A 55 -6.17 6.07 6.67
C SER A 55 -4.89 5.33 6.29
N VAL A 56 -4.52 4.31 7.08
CA VAL A 56 -3.51 3.33 6.70
C VAL A 56 -4.13 2.37 5.69
N VAL A 57 -3.49 2.18 4.55
CA VAL A 57 -4.04 1.40 3.43
C VAL A 57 -3.03 0.39 2.92
N PHE A 58 -3.54 -0.70 2.35
CA PHE A 58 -2.74 -1.71 1.67
C PHE A 58 -2.77 -1.44 0.16
N LEU A 59 -1.59 -1.31 -0.44
CA LEU A 59 -1.40 -1.07 -1.86
C LEU A 59 -1.04 -2.38 -2.53
N THR A 60 -1.62 -2.63 -3.71
CA THR A 60 -1.33 -3.79 -4.54
C THR A 60 -0.99 -3.34 -5.96
N TRP A 61 0.05 -3.94 -6.54
CA TRP A 61 0.32 -3.75 -7.96
C TRP A 61 -0.76 -4.44 -8.80
N SER A 62 -1.32 -3.74 -9.78
CA SER A 62 -2.22 -4.32 -10.78
C SER A 62 -1.51 -4.43 -12.11
N ASP A 63 -1.30 -5.66 -12.58
CA ASP A 63 -0.76 -5.89 -13.92
C ASP A 63 -1.72 -5.50 -15.03
N LEU A 64 -3.02 -5.57 -14.78
CA LEU A 64 -4.06 -5.15 -15.74
C LEU A 64 -3.98 -3.64 -16.01
N HIS A 65 -3.78 -2.85 -14.95
CA HIS A 65 -3.78 -1.38 -15.03
C HIS A 65 -2.37 -0.78 -15.06
N LYS A 66 -1.33 -1.61 -14.93
CA LYS A 66 0.08 -1.22 -14.79
C LYS A 66 0.30 -0.09 -13.77
N ALA A 67 -0.39 -0.19 -12.64
CA ALA A 67 -0.38 0.81 -11.58
C ALA A 67 -0.63 0.18 -10.21
N PHE A 68 -0.18 0.86 -9.14
CA PHE A 68 -0.62 0.51 -7.79
C PHE A 68 -2.05 0.97 -7.56
N LYS A 69 -2.84 0.10 -6.93
CA LYS A 69 -4.17 0.41 -6.43
C LYS A 69 -4.28 0.13 -4.94
N LEU A 70 -5.18 0.83 -4.25
CA LEU A 70 -5.55 0.44 -2.90
C LEU A 70 -6.36 -0.85 -2.94
N PHE A 71 -6.13 -1.73 -1.97
CA PHE A 71 -7.02 -2.82 -1.67
C PHE A 71 -8.25 -2.26 -0.94
N SER A 72 -9.42 -2.40 -1.54
CA SER A 72 -10.68 -1.97 -0.95
C SER A 72 -11.78 -2.96 -1.28
N VAL A 73 -12.77 -3.07 -0.38
CA VAL A 73 -14.01 -3.82 -0.63
C VAL A 73 -14.99 -3.05 -1.52
N SER A 74 -14.75 -1.74 -1.71
CA SER A 74 -15.54 -0.91 -2.62
C SER A 74 -15.33 -1.35 -4.07
N PRO A 75 -16.37 -1.33 -4.92
CA PRO A 75 -16.22 -1.58 -6.36
C PRO A 75 -15.43 -0.47 -7.07
N MET A 76 -15.22 0.67 -6.40
CA MET A 76 -14.49 1.79 -6.95
C MET A 76 -12.99 1.51 -7.01
N LEU A 77 -12.34 1.92 -8.11
CA LEU A 77 -10.89 1.81 -8.26
C LEU A 77 -10.18 3.01 -7.65
N TYR A 78 -9.10 2.76 -6.90
CA TYR A 78 -8.30 3.77 -6.22
C TYR A 78 -6.84 3.67 -6.69
N PHE A 79 -6.46 4.48 -7.67
CA PHE A 79 -5.12 4.46 -8.26
C PHE A 79 -4.16 5.40 -7.53
N VAL A 80 -2.97 4.91 -7.21
CA VAL A 80 -1.95 5.70 -6.53
C VAL A 80 -1.16 6.52 -7.55
N LYS A 81 -0.94 7.80 -7.27
CA LYS A 81 -0.11 8.65 -8.14
C LYS A 81 1.33 8.17 -8.13
N GLU A 82 1.95 8.07 -9.31
CA GLU A 82 3.36 7.69 -9.45
C GLU A 82 4.31 8.64 -8.70
N SER A 83 3.96 9.93 -8.61
CA SER A 83 4.73 10.92 -7.85
C SER A 83 4.81 10.60 -6.36
N SER A 84 3.74 10.06 -5.78
CA SER A 84 3.74 9.56 -4.40
C SER A 84 4.66 8.35 -4.26
N LEU A 85 4.57 7.39 -5.18
CA LEU A 85 5.41 6.19 -5.18
C LEU A 85 6.91 6.53 -5.27
N ARG A 86 7.27 7.47 -6.15
CA ARG A 86 8.65 7.97 -6.26
C ARG A 86 9.13 8.64 -4.96
N ARG A 87 8.26 9.43 -4.33
CA ARG A 87 8.57 10.09 -3.04
C ARG A 87 8.79 9.07 -1.91
N ILE A 88 8.09 7.94 -1.95
CA ILE A 88 8.31 6.82 -1.01
C ILE A 88 9.39 5.82 -1.48
N GLY A 89 10.22 6.18 -2.47
CA GLY A 89 11.36 5.37 -2.92
C GLY A 89 11.01 4.19 -3.82
N ILE A 90 9.79 4.10 -4.35
CA ILE A 90 9.37 3.04 -5.26
C ILE A 90 9.60 3.44 -6.72
N VAL A 91 10.44 2.68 -7.41
CA VAL A 91 10.71 2.83 -8.84
C VAL A 91 9.94 1.78 -9.62
N LEU A 92 8.99 2.21 -10.45
CA LEU A 92 8.06 1.32 -11.15
C LEU A 92 8.65 0.57 -12.35
N GLU A 93 9.69 1.14 -12.94
CA GLU A 93 10.31 0.67 -14.20
C GLU A 93 11.10 -0.63 -14.01
N ASN A 94 11.61 -0.88 -12.80
CA ASN A 94 12.35 -2.09 -12.49
C ASN A 94 11.39 -3.14 -11.92
N THR A 95 10.89 -4.01 -12.79
CA THR A 95 9.95 -5.09 -12.42
C THR A 95 10.53 -6.02 -11.36
N ASP A 96 11.85 -6.22 -11.35
CA ASP A 96 12.50 -7.19 -10.47
C ASP A 96 12.66 -6.65 -9.05
N SER A 97 12.68 -5.32 -8.88
CA SER A 97 12.77 -4.66 -7.58
C SER A 97 11.46 -4.03 -7.09
N ARG A 98 10.41 -4.01 -7.93
CA ARG A 98 9.14 -3.41 -7.55
C ARG A 98 8.43 -4.33 -6.54
N PRO A 99 8.05 -3.82 -5.36
CA PRO A 99 7.28 -4.62 -4.41
C PRO A 99 5.90 -4.92 -4.99
N ASN A 100 5.38 -6.13 -4.74
CA ASN A 100 4.02 -6.49 -5.16
C ASN A 100 2.95 -5.79 -4.31
N CYS A 101 3.27 -5.51 -3.06
CA CYS A 101 2.40 -4.84 -2.12
C CYS A 101 3.16 -3.96 -1.12
N LEU A 102 2.48 -2.94 -0.60
CA LEU A 102 3.02 -1.97 0.34
C LEU A 102 1.94 -1.52 1.32
N ILE A 103 2.35 -0.97 2.46
CA ILE A 103 1.46 -0.25 3.38
C ILE A 103 1.84 1.23 3.29
N ALA A 104 0.85 2.12 3.24
CA ALA A 104 1.06 3.56 3.23
C ALA A 104 -0.09 4.29 3.93
N VAL A 105 0.06 5.61 4.12
CA VAL A 105 -0.99 6.47 4.65
C VAL A 105 -1.57 7.33 3.52
N VAL A 106 -2.89 7.45 3.44
CA VAL A 106 -3.56 8.29 2.45
C VAL A 106 -3.35 9.77 2.80
N ALA A 107 -2.69 10.52 1.91
CA ALA A 107 -2.49 11.95 2.06
C ALA A 107 -3.67 12.77 1.50
N SER A 108 -4.16 12.38 0.32
CA SER A 108 -5.28 13.03 -0.35
C SER A 108 -5.93 12.09 -1.37
N MET A 109 -7.19 12.38 -1.75
CA MET A 109 -7.90 11.64 -2.78
C MET A 109 -8.75 12.58 -3.63
N GLU A 110 -8.81 12.31 -4.93
CA GLU A 110 -9.58 13.05 -5.90
C GLU A 110 -10.43 12.08 -6.74
N CYS A 111 -11.73 12.34 -6.86
CA CYS A 111 -12.60 11.55 -7.75
C CYS A 111 -12.47 12.07 -9.18
N CYS A 112 -12.08 11.18 -10.09
CA CYS A 112 -11.88 11.46 -11.51
C CYS A 112 -12.84 10.65 -12.37
N GLN A 113 -13.04 11.09 -13.62
CA GLN A 113 -13.82 10.37 -14.62
C GLN A 113 -13.08 10.37 -15.98
N ILE A 114 -13.07 9.23 -16.65
CA ILE A 114 -12.48 9.09 -18.00
C ILE A 114 -13.35 9.84 -19.01
N ARG A 115 -12.82 10.95 -19.56
CA ARG A 115 -13.54 11.79 -20.54
C ARG A 115 -13.20 11.52 -22.00
N LYS A 116 -12.10 10.82 -22.31
CA LYS A 116 -11.72 10.48 -23.68
C LYS A 116 -11.48 8.98 -23.80
N SER A 117 -11.91 8.39 -24.91
CA SER A 117 -11.70 6.97 -25.22
C SER A 117 -10.23 6.64 -25.41
N SER A 118 -9.46 7.55 -26.01
CA SER A 118 -8.01 7.43 -26.20
C SER A 118 -7.21 7.94 -24.98
N ASN A 119 -7.76 7.79 -23.78
CA ASN A 119 -7.16 8.35 -22.58
C ASN A 119 -5.75 7.79 -22.39
N ARG A 120 -4.73 8.66 -22.55
CA ARG A 120 -3.32 8.37 -22.28
C ARG A 120 -3.07 7.92 -20.83
N SER A 121 -4.07 8.07 -19.94
CA SER A 121 -4.03 7.46 -18.60
C SER A 121 -4.09 5.94 -18.76
N GLY A 122 -2.90 5.32 -18.78
CA GLY A 122 -2.64 3.90 -19.03
C GLY A 122 -3.25 2.91 -18.02
N TYR A 123 -4.30 3.30 -17.30
CA TYR A 123 -5.04 2.44 -16.38
C TYR A 123 -6.00 1.49 -17.09
N GLY A 124 -6.19 1.58 -18.42
CA GLY A 124 -7.06 0.64 -19.14
C GLY A 124 -8.55 0.73 -18.77
N LEU A 125 -9.04 1.92 -18.42
CA LEU A 125 -10.44 2.17 -18.04
C LEU A 125 -11.29 2.64 -19.22
N ALA A 126 -12.59 2.33 -19.18
CA ALA A 126 -13.53 2.71 -20.24
C ALA A 126 -13.97 4.18 -20.13
N MET A 127 -14.42 4.77 -21.24
CA MET A 127 -14.99 6.12 -21.22
C MET A 127 -16.20 6.19 -20.29
N GLY A 128 -16.28 7.24 -19.48
CA GLY A 128 -17.33 7.45 -18.49
C GLY A 128 -17.05 6.80 -17.13
N GLU A 129 -16.07 5.90 -17.04
CA GLU A 129 -15.71 5.22 -15.79
C GLU A 129 -15.13 6.21 -14.76
N ARG A 130 -15.57 6.07 -13.52
CA ARG A 130 -15.11 6.89 -12.38
C ARG A 130 -14.09 6.10 -11.57
N PHE A 131 -13.08 6.81 -11.08
CA PHE A 131 -12.04 6.23 -10.22
C PHE A 131 -11.49 7.31 -9.27
N TYR A 132 -10.77 6.92 -8.23
CA TYR A 132 -10.04 7.83 -7.36
C TYR A 132 -8.56 7.88 -7.74
N ARG A 133 -7.99 9.08 -7.78
CA ARG A 133 -6.55 9.30 -7.72
C ARG A 133 -6.15 9.57 -6.29
N VAL A 134 -5.24 8.76 -5.77
CA VAL A 134 -4.81 8.77 -4.37
C VAL A 134 -3.37 9.20 -4.28
N GLU A 135 -3.08 10.14 -3.39
CA GLU A 135 -1.73 10.42 -2.91
C GLU A 135 -1.50 9.69 -1.61
N VAL A 136 -0.32 9.10 -1.50
CA VAL A 136 0.12 8.39 -0.29
C VAL A 136 1.46 8.91 0.20
N ASP A 137 1.69 8.72 1.50
CA ASP A 137 2.96 8.97 2.19
C ASP A 137 3.35 7.74 3.03
N PHE A 138 4.59 7.72 3.54
CA PHE A 138 5.10 6.63 4.37
C PHE A 138 4.28 6.44 5.66
N THR A 139 4.16 5.19 6.10
CA THR A 139 3.74 4.85 7.46
C THR A 139 4.92 5.06 8.41
N TYR A 140 4.71 5.82 9.48
CA TYR A 140 5.70 6.16 10.51
C TYR A 140 6.25 4.94 11.27
#